data_AF-A0A3N5H8W2-F1
#
_entry.id   AF-A0A3N5H8W2-F1
#
_cell.length_a   1.000
_cell.length_b   1.000
_cell.length_c   1.000
_cell.angle_alpha   90.00
_cell.angle_beta   90.00
_cell.angle_gamma   90.00
#
_symmetry.space_group_name_H-M   'P 1'
#
loop_
_entity.id
_entity.type
_entity.pdbx_description
1 polymer ?
#
loop_
_entity_poly.entity_id
_entity_poly.type
_entity_poly.pdbx_seq_one_letter_code
_entity_poly.pdbx_strand_id
1 'polypeptide(L)'
;MALALQNTLRLCGWRAPAGALIAIALGTGLALAQSPGSPSNPSHTVSVEAGNQYDRGGIWRTLFGNEWREVWSAPITVPVLDLDTYAGGLTPFKAGGNQTKTLRLRGADGRTYVFRSTEKYIQKSLPDDLKNTPVGAVAQDQAAALHPTCQLVVTVLQDAVGLLHAPPTLVVMPDDPRLGEYRSDFANVLGEIEERPDDAGKGTPFAKAEKINNADKMLENLEESMD
;
A
#
# COMPACT_ATOMS: atom_id res chain seq x y z
N MET A 1 49.99 -15.33 -67.45
CA MET A 1 50.04 -14.16 -66.53
C MET A 1 49.37 -14.59 -65.23
N ALA A 2 50.04 -15.24 -64.28
CA ALA A 2 51.19 -14.82 -63.46
C ALA A 2 50.85 -13.72 -62.44
N LEU A 3 50.93 -14.13 -61.15
CA LEU A 3 51.29 -13.37 -59.93
C LEU A 3 50.36 -12.22 -59.49
N ALA A 4 49.81 -12.23 -58.27
CA ALA A 4 50.40 -12.06 -56.92
C ALA A 4 50.46 -10.59 -56.45
N LEU A 5 50.11 -10.38 -55.16
CA LEU A 5 50.47 -9.31 -54.18
C LEU A 5 49.22 -8.97 -53.33
N GLN A 6 49.05 -9.42 -52.09
CA GLN A 6 49.78 -9.19 -50.82
C GLN A 6 49.80 -7.73 -50.32
N ASN A 7 49.56 -7.63 -48.99
CA ASN A 7 49.83 -6.54 -48.04
C ASN A 7 48.97 -5.27 -48.14
N THR A 8 48.29 -4.83 -47.09
CA THR A 8 48.83 -4.49 -45.74
C THR A 8 47.84 -4.88 -44.62
N LEU A 9 48.20 -5.64 -43.57
CA LEU A 9 49.03 -5.34 -42.38
C LEU A 9 48.44 -4.32 -41.38
N ARG A 10 48.23 -4.87 -40.16
CA ARG A 10 48.27 -4.27 -38.81
C ARG A 10 46.98 -3.70 -38.23
N LEU A 11 46.68 -3.79 -36.93
CA LEU A 11 47.11 -4.58 -35.76
C LEU A 11 46.14 -4.15 -34.62
N CYS A 12 46.18 -4.87 -33.49
CA CYS A 12 45.45 -4.68 -32.23
C CYS A 12 44.00 -5.22 -32.22
N GLY A 13 43.65 -6.31 -31.54
CA GLY A 13 44.35 -7.04 -30.47
C GLY A 13 43.64 -6.82 -29.14
N TRP A 14 42.66 -7.67 -28.82
CA TRP A 14 42.41 -8.06 -27.43
C TRP A 14 42.27 -9.57 -27.39
N ARG A 15 43.24 -10.23 -26.75
CA ARG A 15 43.29 -11.66 -26.50
C ARG A 15 42.56 -11.91 -25.18
N ALA A 16 41.58 -12.80 -25.15
CA ALA A 16 41.10 -13.39 -23.90
C ALA A 16 42.07 -14.51 -23.49
N PRO A 17 42.54 -14.57 -22.22
CA PRO A 17 43.07 -15.81 -21.69
C PRO A 17 41.94 -16.64 -21.07
N ALA A 18 41.93 -17.92 -21.41
CA ALA A 18 41.13 -18.94 -20.77
C ALA A 18 41.65 -19.23 -19.35
N GLY A 19 40.71 -19.56 -18.46
CA GLY A 19 40.92 -20.53 -17.38
C GLY A 19 41.57 -20.05 -16.09
N ALA A 20 40.74 -19.77 -15.09
CA ALA A 20 41.00 -20.13 -13.70
C ALA A 20 39.66 -20.19 -12.94
N LEU A 21 39.18 -21.41 -12.70
CA LEU A 21 38.09 -21.71 -11.78
C LEU A 21 38.59 -21.47 -10.35
N ILE A 22 38.03 -20.49 -9.66
CA ILE A 22 38.13 -20.36 -8.19
C ILE A 22 36.73 -20.65 -7.62
N ALA A 23 36.61 -21.82 -7.01
CA ALA A 23 35.45 -22.19 -6.21
C ALA A 23 35.44 -21.35 -4.93
N ILE A 24 34.52 -20.39 -4.85
CA ILE A 24 34.23 -19.68 -3.60
C ILE A 24 33.20 -20.51 -2.83
N ALA A 25 33.64 -21.04 -1.70
CA ALA A 25 32.83 -21.83 -0.80
C ALA A 25 31.67 -21.01 -0.22
N LEU A 26 30.51 -21.66 -0.19
CA LEU A 26 29.25 -21.22 0.39
C LEU A 26 29.41 -20.81 1.85
N GLY A 27 29.21 -19.53 2.12
CA GLY A 27 28.85 -18.99 3.43
C GLY A 27 27.43 -18.41 3.36
N THR A 28 26.44 -19.27 3.14
CA THR A 28 25.02 -18.91 3.15
C THR A 28 24.60 -18.57 4.58
N GLY A 29 24.57 -17.28 4.88
CA GLY A 29 23.91 -16.72 6.05
C GLY A 29 22.98 -15.58 5.63
N LEU A 30 22.14 -15.80 4.60
CA LEU A 30 20.99 -14.94 4.40
C LEU A 30 20.04 -15.22 5.58
N ALA A 31 20.16 -14.44 6.64
CA ALA A 31 19.11 -14.35 7.64
C ALA A 31 17.89 -13.81 6.90
N LEU A 32 16.98 -14.71 6.51
CA LEU A 32 15.62 -14.33 6.16
C LEU A 32 15.08 -13.62 7.40
N ALA A 33 15.07 -12.29 7.35
CA ALA A 33 14.25 -11.50 8.25
C ALA A 33 12.82 -11.99 8.00
N GLN A 34 12.35 -12.88 8.87
CA GLN A 34 10.96 -13.27 8.86
C GLN A 34 10.20 -11.99 9.20
N SER A 35 9.59 -11.38 8.18
CA SER A 35 8.54 -10.40 8.40
C SER A 35 7.54 -11.09 9.33
N PRO A 36 7.30 -10.58 10.55
CA PRO A 36 6.36 -11.23 11.45
C PRO A 36 5.01 -11.28 10.73
N GLY A 37 4.60 -12.49 10.34
CA GLY A 37 3.34 -12.70 9.66
C GLY A 37 2.22 -12.10 10.50
N SER A 38 1.32 -11.37 9.86
CA SER A 38 0.11 -10.86 10.51
C SER A 38 -0.56 -11.99 11.30
N PRO A 39 -0.94 -11.75 12.57
CA PRO A 39 -1.64 -12.76 13.36
C PRO A 39 -2.95 -13.13 12.65
N SER A 40 -3.00 -14.33 12.08
CA SER A 40 -4.20 -14.88 11.45
C SER A 40 -4.99 -15.67 12.48
N ASN A 41 -5.79 -14.95 13.28
CA ASN A 41 -6.95 -15.57 13.92
C ASN A 41 -7.91 -16.07 12.81
N PRO A 42 -8.70 -17.13 13.03
CA PRO A 42 -9.72 -17.57 12.09
C PRO A 42 -10.77 -16.46 11.96
N SER A 43 -10.52 -15.55 11.04
CA SER A 43 -11.36 -14.39 10.76
C SER A 43 -12.49 -14.86 9.88
N HIS A 44 -13.72 -14.52 10.29
CA HIS A 44 -14.88 -14.62 9.41
C HIS A 44 -14.58 -13.83 8.13
N THR A 45 -14.64 -14.48 6.97
CA THR A 45 -14.40 -13.82 5.67
C THR A 45 -15.72 -13.45 5.01
N VAL A 46 -15.65 -12.47 4.12
CA VAL A 46 -16.78 -11.95 3.36
C VAL A 46 -16.35 -11.71 1.91
N SER A 47 -17.25 -12.00 0.98
CA SER A 47 -17.08 -11.63 -0.43
C SER A 47 -17.62 -10.23 -0.65
N VAL A 48 -16.78 -9.31 -1.11
CA VAL A 48 -17.13 -7.91 -1.37
C VAL A 48 -16.53 -7.44 -2.69
N GLU A 49 -17.14 -6.43 -3.29
CA GLU A 49 -16.59 -5.70 -4.42
C GLU A 49 -16.03 -4.37 -3.91
N ALA A 50 -14.87 -3.95 -4.41
CA ALA A 50 -14.23 -2.73 -3.91
C ALA A 50 -15.01 -1.46 -4.26
N GLY A 51 -15.72 -1.47 -5.38
CA GLY A 51 -16.51 -0.34 -5.83
C GLY A 51 -17.41 -0.70 -7.02
N ASN A 52 -18.48 -1.44 -6.76
CA ASN A 52 -19.52 -1.75 -7.76
C ASN A 52 -20.11 -0.49 -8.40
N GLN A 53 -20.08 0.65 -7.69
CA GLN A 53 -20.47 1.94 -8.25
C GLN A 53 -19.66 2.37 -9.47
N TYR A 54 -18.53 1.72 -9.79
CA TYR A 54 -17.75 1.99 -11.00
C TYR A 54 -18.07 1.05 -12.17
N ASP A 55 -18.93 0.04 -11.96
CA ASP A 55 -19.43 -0.76 -13.07
C ASP A 55 -20.38 0.07 -13.93
N ARG A 56 -20.03 0.17 -15.21
CA ARG A 56 -20.61 1.11 -16.18
C ARG A 56 -20.70 0.45 -17.54
N GLY A 57 -21.77 0.75 -18.26
CA GLY A 57 -22.02 0.20 -19.60
C GLY A 57 -21.10 0.77 -20.68
N GLY A 58 -21.14 0.16 -21.87
CA GLY A 58 -20.22 0.46 -22.97
C GLY A 58 -20.20 1.91 -23.44
N ILE A 59 -21.34 2.61 -23.45
CA ILE A 59 -21.39 4.03 -23.83
C ILE A 59 -20.56 4.89 -22.86
N TRP A 60 -20.71 4.64 -21.57
CA TRP A 60 -19.95 5.36 -20.54
C TRP A 60 -18.46 5.06 -20.66
N ARG A 61 -18.08 3.79 -20.80
CA ARG A 61 -16.69 3.37 -20.99
C ARG A 61 -16.08 3.92 -22.29
N THR A 62 -16.88 4.14 -23.34
CA THR A 62 -16.41 4.79 -24.58
C THR A 62 -16.09 6.26 -24.36
N LEU A 63 -16.85 6.97 -23.52
CA LEU A 63 -16.64 8.38 -23.23
C LEU A 63 -15.56 8.64 -22.18
N PHE A 64 -15.44 7.76 -21.17
CA PHE A 64 -14.64 8.00 -19.96
C PHE A 64 -13.60 6.91 -19.67
N GLY A 65 -13.37 5.99 -20.62
CA GLY A 65 -12.37 4.93 -20.48
C GLY A 65 -12.85 3.70 -19.71
N ASN A 66 -12.16 2.59 -19.96
CA ASN A 66 -12.37 1.33 -19.26
C ASN A 66 -11.74 1.32 -17.85
N GLU A 67 -10.58 1.97 -17.70
CA GLU A 67 -9.84 2.07 -16.44
C GLU A 67 -9.69 0.72 -15.70
N TRP A 68 -9.65 0.73 -14.36
CA TRP A 68 -9.62 -0.46 -13.52
C TRP A 68 -11.02 -0.95 -13.12
N ARG A 69 -12.07 -0.57 -13.85
CA ARG A 69 -13.47 -0.81 -13.45
C ARG A 69 -13.77 -2.28 -13.19
N GLU A 70 -13.22 -3.17 -14.01
CA GLU A 70 -13.35 -4.62 -13.84
C GLU A 70 -12.70 -5.11 -12.55
N VAL A 71 -11.60 -4.48 -12.11
CA VAL A 71 -10.96 -4.79 -10.83
C VAL A 71 -11.74 -4.19 -9.67
N TRP A 72 -12.34 -3.01 -9.85
CA TRP A 72 -13.22 -2.40 -8.84
C TRP A 72 -14.49 -3.21 -8.59
N SER A 73 -15.08 -3.81 -9.63
CA SER A 73 -16.28 -4.65 -9.52
C SER A 73 -15.99 -6.14 -9.39
N ALA A 74 -14.72 -6.56 -9.34
CA ALA A 74 -14.38 -7.95 -9.10
C ALA A 74 -14.69 -8.35 -7.64
N PRO A 75 -15.45 -9.43 -7.40
CA PRO A 75 -15.66 -9.91 -6.05
C PRO A 75 -14.36 -10.50 -5.50
N ILE A 76 -13.97 -10.03 -4.30
CA ILE A 76 -12.82 -10.51 -3.55
C ILE A 76 -13.26 -11.04 -2.20
N THR A 77 -12.65 -12.13 -1.74
CA THR A 77 -12.87 -12.67 -0.40
C THR A 77 -11.82 -12.10 0.54
N VAL A 78 -12.26 -11.38 1.57
CA VAL A 78 -11.39 -10.70 2.54
C VAL A 78 -11.87 -10.98 3.97
N PRO A 79 -10.97 -10.94 4.96
CA PRO A 79 -11.34 -11.07 6.36
C PRO A 79 -12.15 -9.85 6.85
N VAL A 80 -13.11 -10.10 7.73
CA VAL A 80 -13.72 -9.05 8.56
C VAL A 80 -12.76 -8.79 9.73
N LEU A 81 -12.46 -7.51 9.98
CA LEU A 81 -11.61 -7.10 11.09
C LEU A 81 -12.29 -7.44 12.43
N ASP A 82 -11.61 -8.18 13.29
CA ASP A 82 -12.08 -8.43 14.65
C ASP A 82 -11.51 -7.37 15.60
N LEU A 83 -12.36 -6.41 16.00
CA LEU A 83 -11.95 -5.33 16.90
C LEU A 83 -11.65 -5.80 18.32
N ASP A 84 -12.10 -6.99 18.73
CA ASP A 84 -11.89 -7.52 20.07
C ASP A 84 -10.53 -8.23 20.17
N THR A 85 -10.15 -8.99 19.13
CA THR A 85 -8.93 -9.81 19.17
C THR A 85 -7.73 -9.20 18.45
N TYR A 86 -7.94 -8.38 17.42
CA TYR A 86 -6.83 -7.77 16.68
C TYR A 86 -6.03 -6.83 17.60
N ALA A 87 -4.70 -6.97 17.62
CA ALA A 87 -3.80 -6.19 18.48
C ALA A 87 -4.18 -6.20 19.98
N GLY A 88 -4.81 -7.28 20.45
CA GLY A 88 -5.32 -7.42 21.82
C GLY A 88 -6.59 -6.60 22.11
N GLY A 89 -7.19 -6.01 21.09
CA GLY A 89 -8.37 -5.15 21.18
C GLY A 89 -8.08 -3.76 20.59
N LEU A 90 -8.91 -3.33 19.65
CA LEU A 90 -8.79 -2.04 18.97
C LEU A 90 -9.81 -1.04 19.51
N THR A 91 -9.34 0.14 19.89
CA THR A 91 -10.19 1.27 20.30
C THR A 91 -10.01 2.44 19.32
N PRO A 92 -11.05 2.85 18.58
CA PRO A 92 -10.95 4.00 17.69
C PRO A 92 -10.84 5.31 18.49
N PHE A 93 -10.07 6.27 17.98
CA PHE A 93 -9.87 7.54 18.69
C PHE A 93 -9.76 8.78 17.79
N LYS A 94 -9.62 8.62 16.47
CA LYS A 94 -9.53 9.75 15.54
C LYS A 94 -9.91 9.36 14.13
N ALA A 95 -10.96 9.97 13.60
CA ALA A 95 -11.25 9.94 12.16
C ALA A 95 -10.58 11.10 11.42
N GLY A 96 -10.38 10.95 10.11
CA GLY A 96 -9.85 12.00 9.25
C GLY A 96 -9.72 11.55 7.79
N GLY A 97 -8.82 12.20 7.07
CA GLY A 97 -8.53 11.91 5.66
C GLY A 97 -9.28 12.83 4.70
N ASN A 98 -8.65 13.11 3.55
CA ASN A 98 -9.16 14.02 2.54
C ASN A 98 -9.87 13.25 1.42
N GLN A 99 -9.11 12.42 0.70
CA GLN A 99 -9.64 11.58 -0.39
C GLN A 99 -10.11 10.20 0.11
N THR A 100 -9.63 9.73 1.26
CA THR A 100 -10.05 8.47 1.87
C THR A 100 -10.61 8.74 3.25
N LYS A 101 -11.49 7.86 3.74
CA LYS A 101 -11.82 7.82 5.16
C LYS A 101 -10.70 7.10 5.89
N THR A 102 -10.14 7.75 6.90
CA THR A 102 -9.11 7.15 7.76
C THR A 102 -9.61 7.13 9.20
N LEU A 103 -9.39 6.01 9.89
CA LEU A 103 -9.70 5.83 11.30
C LEU A 103 -8.44 5.36 12.02
N ARG A 104 -7.99 6.12 13.01
CA ARG A 104 -6.89 5.70 13.89
C ARG A 104 -7.45 4.92 15.07
N LEU A 105 -6.81 3.80 15.35
CA LEU A 105 -7.18 2.88 16.42
C LEU A 105 -5.97 2.65 17.32
N ARG A 106 -6.21 2.49 18.62
CA ARG A 106 -5.20 2.10 19.60
C ARG A 106 -5.39 0.62 19.90
N GLY A 107 -4.32 -0.17 19.75
CA GLY A 107 -4.28 -1.56 20.19
C GLY A 107 -4.03 -1.65 21.70
N ALA A 108 -4.57 -2.69 22.33
CA ALA A 108 -4.24 -3.02 23.73
C ALA A 108 -2.78 -3.47 23.89
N ASP A 109 -2.13 -3.87 22.79
CA ASP A 109 -0.69 -4.11 22.70
C ASP A 109 0.18 -2.83 22.82
N GLY A 110 -0.45 -1.66 22.93
CA GLY A 110 0.20 -0.36 23.11
C GLY A 110 0.66 0.29 21.80
N ARG A 111 0.33 -0.28 20.63
CA ARG A 111 0.63 0.27 19.31
C ARG A 111 -0.55 1.04 18.75
N THR A 112 -0.27 1.88 17.75
CA THR A 112 -1.29 2.61 16.99
C THR A 112 -1.48 1.96 15.63
N TYR A 113 -2.72 1.91 15.17
CA TYR A 113 -3.12 1.40 13.87
C TYR A 113 -3.90 2.46 13.11
N VAL A 114 -3.90 2.34 11.79
CA VAL A 114 -4.78 3.13 10.93
C VAL A 114 -5.51 2.20 9.98
N PHE A 115 -6.83 2.36 9.93
CA PHE A 115 -7.67 1.85 8.86
C PHE A 115 -7.87 2.95 7.82
N ARG A 116 -7.74 2.61 6.54
CA ARG A 116 -7.96 3.51 5.40
C ARG A 116 -8.91 2.85 4.40
N SER A 117 -9.97 3.55 4.01
CA SER A 117 -10.90 3.04 2.99
C SER A 117 -10.21 2.83 1.64
N THR A 118 -10.59 1.76 0.95
CA THR A 118 -10.21 1.54 -0.45
C THR A 118 -10.78 2.64 -1.35
N GLU A 119 -12.08 2.92 -1.18
CA GLU A 119 -12.83 3.96 -1.89
C GLU A 119 -12.22 5.37 -1.73
N LYS A 120 -12.28 6.16 -2.82
CA LYS A 120 -11.89 7.56 -2.84
C LYS A 120 -13.10 8.48 -2.86
N TYR A 121 -13.30 9.26 -1.81
CA TYR A 121 -14.44 10.17 -1.65
C TYR A 121 -14.14 11.56 -2.26
N ILE A 122 -14.06 11.63 -3.59
CA ILE A 122 -13.72 12.86 -4.34
C ILE A 122 -14.70 14.00 -4.03
N GLN A 123 -15.97 13.67 -3.79
CA GLN A 123 -17.02 14.63 -3.42
C GLN A 123 -16.62 15.58 -2.27
N LYS A 124 -15.80 15.11 -1.32
CA LYS A 124 -15.35 15.93 -0.19
C LYS A 124 -14.48 17.12 -0.61
N SER A 125 -13.76 16.99 -1.73
CA SER A 125 -12.81 17.99 -2.21
C SER A 125 -13.35 18.84 -3.36
N LEU A 126 -14.54 18.56 -3.86
CA LEU A 126 -15.18 19.39 -4.88
C LEU A 126 -15.66 20.72 -4.27
N PRO A 127 -15.70 21.81 -5.07
CA PRO A 127 -16.47 23.01 -4.72
C PRO A 127 -17.93 22.66 -4.41
N ASP A 128 -18.56 23.38 -3.48
CA ASP A 128 -19.93 23.07 -3.04
C ASP A 128 -20.94 23.04 -4.20
N ASP A 129 -20.79 23.94 -5.18
CA ASP A 129 -21.65 24.01 -6.37
C ASP A 129 -21.51 22.79 -7.31
N LEU A 130 -20.45 22.00 -7.17
CA LEU A 130 -20.21 20.79 -7.97
C LEU A 130 -20.55 19.50 -7.22
N LYS A 131 -20.67 19.54 -5.89
CA LYS A 131 -21.03 18.37 -5.09
C LYS A 131 -22.41 17.86 -5.48
N ASN A 132 -22.54 16.54 -5.60
CA ASN A 132 -23.79 15.87 -5.96
C ASN A 132 -24.42 16.33 -7.30
N THR A 133 -23.65 16.98 -8.17
CA THR A 133 -24.07 17.31 -9.54
C THR A 133 -23.64 16.21 -10.52
N PRO A 134 -24.17 16.19 -11.77
CA PRO A 134 -23.66 15.29 -12.81
C PRO A 134 -22.16 15.44 -13.07
N VAL A 135 -21.63 16.67 -13.00
CA VAL A 135 -20.19 16.93 -13.14
C VAL A 135 -19.42 16.33 -11.95
N GLY A 136 -19.92 16.50 -10.73
CA GLY A 136 -19.35 15.86 -9.55
C GLY A 136 -19.41 14.34 -9.59
N ALA A 137 -20.46 13.76 -10.18
CA ALA A 137 -20.58 12.32 -10.38
C ALA A 137 -19.54 11.80 -11.39
N VAL A 138 -19.28 12.53 -12.48
CA VAL A 138 -18.17 12.22 -13.40
C VAL A 138 -16.83 12.33 -12.69
N ALA A 139 -16.60 13.39 -11.89
CA ALA A 139 -15.37 13.53 -11.12
C ALA A 139 -15.14 12.38 -10.13
N GLN A 140 -16.20 11.95 -9.44
CA GLN A 140 -16.18 10.77 -8.56
C GLN A 140 -15.88 9.49 -9.36
N ASP A 141 -16.47 9.34 -10.54
CA ASP A 141 -16.28 8.19 -11.42
C ASP A 141 -14.82 8.04 -11.91
N GLN A 142 -14.06 9.13 -12.02
CA GLN A 142 -12.65 9.09 -12.40
C GLN A 142 -11.74 8.44 -11.35
N ALA A 143 -12.21 8.21 -10.12
CA ALA A 143 -11.48 7.38 -9.16
C ALA A 143 -11.29 5.93 -9.64
N ALA A 144 -12.09 5.46 -10.61
CA ALA A 144 -11.91 4.16 -11.26
C ALA A 144 -10.57 4.01 -12.00
N ALA A 145 -9.89 5.12 -12.33
CA ALA A 145 -8.54 5.13 -12.91
C ALA A 145 -7.45 4.71 -11.90
N LEU A 146 -7.75 4.72 -10.60
CA LEU A 146 -6.85 4.26 -9.56
C LEU A 146 -7.06 2.77 -9.27
N HIS A 147 -5.98 2.04 -9.06
CA HIS A 147 -6.08 0.64 -8.64
C HIS A 147 -6.59 0.55 -7.18
N PRO A 148 -7.66 -0.22 -6.87
CA PRO A 148 -8.30 -0.20 -5.55
C PRO A 148 -7.37 -0.66 -4.42
N THR A 149 -6.53 -1.66 -4.66
CA THR A 149 -5.62 -2.27 -3.66
C THR A 149 -4.15 -2.01 -3.99
N CYS A 150 -3.84 -0.85 -4.57
CA CYS A 150 -2.48 -0.50 -5.01
C CYS A 150 -1.44 -0.63 -3.89
N GLN A 151 -1.82 -0.35 -2.64
CA GLN A 151 -0.90 -0.41 -1.50
C GLN A 151 -0.33 -1.82 -1.29
N LEU A 152 -1.14 -2.87 -1.51
CA LEU A 152 -0.69 -4.27 -1.45
C LEU A 152 0.37 -4.58 -2.51
N VAL A 153 0.25 -3.99 -3.70
CA VAL A 153 1.23 -4.16 -4.79
C VAL A 153 2.53 -3.45 -4.43
N VAL A 154 2.44 -2.24 -3.88
CA VAL A 154 3.60 -1.46 -3.44
C VAL A 154 4.38 -2.19 -2.34
N THR A 155 3.68 -2.83 -1.38
CA THR A 155 4.30 -3.65 -0.34
C THR A 155 5.25 -4.71 -0.90
N VAL A 156 4.86 -5.42 -1.96
CA VAL A 156 5.72 -6.44 -2.60
C VAL A 156 7.01 -5.81 -3.15
N LEU A 157 6.91 -4.60 -3.72
CA LEU A 157 8.09 -3.88 -4.23
C LEU A 157 8.99 -3.39 -3.10
N GLN A 158 8.41 -2.90 -2.01
CA GLN A 158 9.15 -2.44 -0.84
C GLN A 158 9.91 -3.60 -0.19
N ASP A 159 9.26 -4.75 -0.03
CA ASP A 159 9.89 -5.97 0.48
C ASP A 159 11.04 -6.43 -0.42
N ALA A 160 10.86 -6.39 -1.74
CA ALA A 160 11.86 -6.82 -2.72
C ALA A 160 13.16 -5.99 -2.66
N VAL A 161 13.08 -4.72 -2.27
CA VAL A 161 14.25 -3.83 -2.12
C VAL A 161 14.71 -3.68 -0.67
N GLY A 162 14.07 -4.38 0.28
CA GLY A 162 14.38 -4.27 1.70
C GLY A 162 14.03 -2.91 2.30
N LEU A 163 13.08 -2.17 1.71
CA LEU A 163 12.62 -0.90 2.25
C LEU A 163 11.71 -1.18 3.45
N LEU A 164 12.06 -0.63 4.61
CA LEU A 164 11.25 -0.78 5.81
C LEU A 164 9.90 -0.08 5.64
N HIS A 165 8.81 -0.82 5.82
CA HIS A 165 7.44 -0.31 5.80
C HIS A 165 6.53 -1.13 6.73
N ALA A 166 5.36 -0.60 7.07
CA ALA A 166 4.33 -1.33 7.80
C ALA A 166 3.40 -2.02 6.78
N PRO A 167 3.33 -3.36 6.74
CA PRO A 167 2.51 -4.05 5.74
C PRO A 167 1.01 -3.85 6.03
N PRO A 168 0.23 -3.36 5.06
CA PRO A 168 -1.22 -3.30 5.17
C PRO A 168 -1.85 -4.68 5.02
N THR A 169 -2.96 -4.89 5.73
CA THR A 169 -3.85 -6.03 5.53
C THR A 169 -5.19 -5.54 5.02
N LEU A 170 -5.67 -6.09 3.91
CA LEU A 170 -6.98 -5.77 3.36
C LEU A 170 -8.08 -6.46 4.20
N VAL A 171 -9.03 -5.68 4.71
CA VAL A 171 -10.08 -6.12 5.62
C VAL A 171 -11.40 -5.39 5.33
N VAL A 172 -12.52 -5.97 5.77
CA VAL A 172 -13.77 -5.22 5.93
C VAL A 172 -13.92 -4.82 7.39
N MET A 173 -14.17 -3.54 7.64
CA MET A 173 -14.50 -3.05 8.96
C MET A 173 -15.87 -3.60 9.40
N PRO A 174 -16.00 -4.23 10.57
CA PRO A 174 -17.28 -4.78 11.02
C PRO A 174 -18.28 -3.67 11.36
N ASP A 175 -19.56 -4.00 11.33
CA ASP A 175 -20.60 -3.20 11.96
C ASP A 175 -20.65 -3.46 13.48
N ASP A 176 -19.66 -2.94 14.22
CA ASP A 176 -19.47 -3.21 15.66
C ASP A 176 -19.77 -1.97 16.53
N PRO A 177 -20.52 -2.10 17.65
CA PRO A 177 -20.76 -1.01 18.60
C PRO A 177 -19.50 -0.31 19.15
N ARG A 178 -18.36 -1.00 19.24
CA ARG A 178 -17.07 -0.44 19.66
C ARG A 178 -16.58 0.70 18.76
N LEU A 179 -17.11 0.79 17.54
CA LEU A 179 -16.84 1.93 16.66
C LEU A 179 -17.44 3.25 17.19
N GLY A 180 -18.43 3.19 18.07
CA GLY A 180 -19.03 4.37 18.70
C GLY A 180 -19.51 5.40 17.66
N GLU A 181 -19.06 6.64 17.80
CA GLU A 181 -19.39 7.74 16.88
C GLU A 181 -18.91 7.49 15.44
N TYR A 182 -17.90 6.64 15.24
CA TYR A 182 -17.34 6.35 13.91
C TYR A 182 -18.13 5.28 13.15
N ARG A 183 -19.08 4.58 13.82
CA ARG A 183 -19.79 3.44 13.24
C ARG A 183 -20.49 3.77 11.93
N SER A 184 -21.19 4.91 11.86
CA SER A 184 -21.94 5.32 10.66
C SER A 184 -21.05 5.53 9.42
N ASP A 185 -19.78 5.87 9.63
CA ASP A 185 -18.86 6.17 8.54
C ASP A 185 -18.00 4.99 8.10
N PHE A 186 -17.83 4.00 8.98
CA PHE A 186 -16.84 2.94 8.82
C PHE A 186 -17.44 1.52 8.84
N ALA A 187 -18.66 1.31 9.31
CA ALA A 187 -19.29 -0.02 9.28
C ALA A 187 -19.37 -0.58 7.85
N ASN A 188 -18.97 -1.84 7.67
CA ASN A 188 -18.95 -2.57 6.40
C ASN A 188 -18.09 -1.93 5.29
N VAL A 189 -17.18 -1.01 5.64
CA VAL A 189 -16.28 -0.39 4.67
C VAL A 189 -15.11 -1.33 4.38
N LEU A 190 -14.84 -1.58 3.10
CA LEU A 190 -13.60 -2.21 2.64
C LEU A 190 -12.44 -1.22 2.78
N GLY A 191 -11.34 -1.69 3.35
CA GLY A 191 -10.13 -0.89 3.46
C GLY A 191 -8.96 -1.70 3.95
N GLU A 192 -7.88 -0.99 4.21
CA GLU A 192 -6.61 -1.56 4.64
C GLU A 192 -6.33 -1.11 6.06
N ILE A 193 -5.92 -2.05 6.92
CA ILE A 193 -5.41 -1.77 8.25
C ILE A 193 -3.91 -2.02 8.29
N GLU A 194 -3.16 -1.07 8.85
CA GLU A 194 -1.71 -1.14 9.02
C GLU A 194 -1.31 -0.58 10.39
N GLU A 195 -0.16 -1.03 10.90
CA GLU A 195 0.48 -0.33 12.01
C GLU A 195 0.78 1.10 11.56
N ARG A 196 0.47 2.08 12.41
CA ARG A 196 0.82 3.48 12.21
C ARG A 196 1.92 3.81 13.21
N PRO A 197 3.21 3.75 12.81
CA PRO A 197 4.30 4.12 13.68
C PRO A 197 4.13 5.57 14.15
N ASP A 198 4.07 5.76 15.47
CA ASP A 198 4.15 7.06 16.11
C ASP A 198 4.84 6.96 17.48
N ASP A 199 5.38 8.09 17.94
CA ASP A 199 6.01 8.20 19.27
C ASP A 199 4.96 8.20 20.41
N ALA A 200 3.67 8.10 20.09
CA ALA A 200 2.57 8.17 21.07
C ALA A 200 2.20 6.81 21.68
N GLY A 201 2.71 5.72 21.11
CA GLY A 201 2.52 4.35 21.61
C GLY A 201 3.31 4.09 22.89
N LYS A 202 2.79 3.21 23.76
CA LYS A 202 3.51 2.68 24.93
C LYS A 202 4.09 1.28 24.68
N GLY A 203 3.84 0.72 23.50
CA GLY A 203 4.32 -0.59 23.09
C GLY A 203 5.77 -0.58 22.61
N THR A 204 6.24 -1.73 22.12
CA THR A 204 7.56 -1.81 21.46
C THR A 204 7.58 -0.88 20.24
N PRO A 205 8.60 -0.01 20.10
CA PRO A 205 8.71 0.87 18.94
C PRO A 205 8.76 0.08 17.63
N PHE A 206 8.13 0.64 16.59
CA PHE A 206 8.16 0.07 15.25
C PHE A 206 9.61 -0.15 14.81
N ALA A 207 9.94 -1.37 14.39
CA ALA A 207 11.29 -1.77 13.99
C ALA A 207 12.41 -1.41 14.98
N LYS A 208 12.10 -1.30 16.29
CA LYS A 208 13.02 -0.86 17.35
C LYS A 208 13.60 0.55 17.13
N ALA A 209 12.88 1.41 16.42
CA ALA A 209 13.29 2.79 16.21
C ALA A 209 13.44 3.53 17.55
N GLU A 210 14.47 4.39 17.66
CA GLU A 210 14.66 5.27 18.81
C GLU A 210 13.68 6.46 18.78
N LYS A 211 13.32 6.92 17.58
CA LYS A 211 12.43 8.05 17.34
C LYS A 211 11.72 7.89 16.00
N ILE A 212 10.44 8.23 15.94
CA ILE A 212 9.63 8.19 14.72
C ILE A 212 9.21 9.62 14.34
N ASN A 213 9.84 10.15 13.31
CA ASN A 213 9.49 11.45 12.74
C ASN A 213 8.50 11.29 11.58
N ASN A 214 7.55 12.21 11.46
CA ASN A 214 6.78 12.37 10.23
C ASN A 214 7.62 13.07 9.15
N ALA A 215 7.09 13.13 7.92
CA ALA A 215 7.78 13.76 6.79
C ALA A 215 8.14 15.23 7.05
N ASP A 216 7.24 15.99 7.68
CA ASP A 216 7.50 17.40 8.01
C ASP A 216 8.68 17.53 8.97
N LYS A 217 8.70 16.73 10.06
CA LYS A 217 9.81 16.76 11.01
C LYS A 217 11.11 16.21 10.41
N MET A 218 11.03 15.25 9.50
CA MET A 218 12.19 14.78 8.73
C MET A 218 12.77 15.92 7.90
N LEU A 219 11.92 16.70 7.22
CA LEU A 219 12.34 17.84 6.40
C LEU A 219 12.95 18.95 7.25
N GLU A 220 12.31 19.34 8.35
CA GLU A 220 12.87 20.32 9.31
C GLU A 220 14.27 19.90 9.79
N ASN A 221 14.44 18.64 10.19
CA ASN A 221 15.74 18.15 10.66
C ASN A 221 16.80 18.15 9.55
N LEU A 222 16.40 17.93 8.28
CA LEU A 222 17.32 18.00 7.15
C LEU A 222 17.77 19.44 6.91
N GLU A 223 16.85 20.40 6.93
CA GLU A 223 17.14 21.83 6.80
C GLU A 223 18.08 22.31 7.92
N GLU A 224 17.76 21.99 9.18
CA GLU A 224 18.61 22.33 10.35
C GLU A 224 20.01 21.71 10.28
N SER A 225 20.18 20.57 9.58
CA SER A 225 21.49 19.90 9.45
C SER A 225 22.37 20.46 8.35
N MET A 226 21.81 21.27 7.46
CA MET A 226 22.53 21.88 6.33
C MET A 226 23.16 23.24 6.69
N ASP A 227 22.73 23.84 7.81
CA ASP A 227 23.26 25.09 8.38
C ASP A 227 24.36 24.83 9.42
#